data_AF-A0A2A7MNX8-F1
#
_entry.id   AF-A0A2A7MNX8-F1
#
_cell.length_a   1.000
_cell.length_b   1.000
_cell.length_c   1.000
_cell.angle_alpha   90.00
_cell.angle_beta   90.00
_cell.angle_gamma   90.00
#
_symmetry.space_group_name_H-M   'P 1'
#
loop_
_entity.id
_entity.type
_entity.pdbx_description
1 polymer ?
#
loop_
_entity_poly.entity_id
_entity_poly.type
_entity_poly.pdbx_seq_one_letter_code
_entity_poly.pdbx_strand_id
1 'polypeptide(L)'
;MNDEEMEKYRYLKFLESQAIAVAFDYHRGGCDFQTFQRVLARLTLQATGNPSPTLEQIEAQISELNTATSIHFGRLAGLDT
;
A
#
# COMPACT_ATOMS: atom_id res chain seq x y z
N MET A 1 11.96 14.28 20.23
CA MET A 1 10.80 14.26 19.32
C MET A 1 9.96 15.46 19.67
N ASN A 2 9.82 16.42 18.77
CA ASN A 2 8.96 17.59 18.95
C ASN A 2 7.48 17.24 18.69
N ASP A 3 6.57 18.18 18.95
CA ASP A 3 5.12 17.93 18.82
C ASP A 3 4.70 17.57 17.38
N GLU A 4 5.33 18.18 16.38
CA GLU A 4 5.10 17.91 14.96
C GLU A 4 5.54 16.48 14.55
N GLU A 5 6.70 16.05 15.03
CA GLU A 5 7.20 14.69 14.83
C GLU A 5 6.31 13.66 15.53
N MET A 6 5.78 13.99 16.71
CA MET A 6 4.84 13.14 17.44
C MET A 6 3.50 12.99 16.70
N GLU A 7 2.98 14.07 16.12
CA GLU A 7 1.76 14.04 15.32
C GLU A 7 1.97 13.19 14.05
N LYS A 8 3.07 13.41 13.33
CA LYS A 8 3.43 12.61 12.15
C LYS A 8 3.57 11.13 12.50
N TYR A 9 4.22 10.81 13.62
CA TYR A 9 4.35 9.42 14.08
C TYR A 9 2.99 8.77 14.35
N ARG A 10 2.09 9.47 15.05
CA ARG A 10 0.72 8.97 15.32
C ARG A 10 -0.05 8.74 14.02
N TYR A 11 0.08 9.66 13.07
CA TYR A 11 -0.57 9.52 11.76
C TYR A 11 -0.05 8.30 11.00
N LEU A 12 1.28 8.09 10.94
CA LEU A 12 1.86 6.91 10.31
C LEU A 12 1.40 5.61 10.98
N LYS A 13 1.32 5.57 12.32
CA LYS A 13 0.78 4.41 13.06
C LYS A 13 -0.69 4.15 12.78
N PHE A 14 -1.48 5.20 12.57
CA PHE A 14 -2.86 5.08 12.15
C PHE A 14 -2.99 4.48 10.73
N LEU A 15 -2.15 4.91 9.78
CA LEU A 15 -2.11 4.34 8.43
C LEU A 15 -1.67 2.87 8.44
N GLU A 16 -0.65 2.53 9.23
CA GLU A 16 -0.18 1.15 9.43
C GLU A 16 -1.29 0.24 9.95
N SER A 17 -2.05 0.72 10.94
CA SER A 17 -3.19 -0.04 11.51
C SER A 17 -4.28 -0.31 10.47
N GLN A 18 -4.56 0.65 9.59
CA GLN A 18 -5.51 0.46 8.48
C GLN A 18 -4.98 -0.54 7.44
N ALA A 19 -3.68 -0.48 7.11
CA ALA A 19 -3.06 -1.42 6.18
C ALA A 19 -3.15 -2.86 6.70
N ILE A 20 -2.92 -3.06 7.99
CA ILE A 20 -3.08 -4.36 8.65
C ILE A 20 -4.54 -4.81 8.58
N ALA A 21 -5.50 -3.93 8.91
CA ALA A 21 -6.92 -4.26 8.89
C ALA A 21 -7.41 -4.69 7.50
N VAL A 22 -7.02 -3.97 6.44
CA VAL A 22 -7.42 -4.36 5.07
C VAL A 22 -6.75 -5.65 4.61
N ALA A 23 -5.51 -5.93 5.05
CA ALA A 23 -4.86 -7.19 4.75
C ALA A 23 -5.58 -8.38 5.41
N PHE A 24 -6.01 -8.23 6.66
CA PHE A 24 -6.87 -9.21 7.32
C PHE A 24 -8.21 -9.37 6.60
N ASP A 25 -8.82 -8.27 6.17
CA ASP A 25 -10.09 -8.28 5.46
C ASP A 25 -10.00 -9.02 4.12
N TYR A 26 -8.94 -8.80 3.35
CA TYR A 26 -8.66 -9.54 2.14
C TYR A 26 -8.42 -11.04 2.43
N HIS A 27 -7.59 -11.35 3.43
CA HIS A 27 -7.24 -12.74 3.76
C HIS A 27 -8.46 -13.58 4.19
N ARG A 28 -9.44 -12.96 4.87
CA ARG A 28 -10.70 -13.62 5.25
C ARG A 28 -11.76 -13.64 4.15
N GLY A 29 -11.47 -13.11 2.95
CA GLY A 29 -12.40 -13.00 1.84
C GLY A 29 -13.47 -11.90 2.01
N GLY A 30 -13.22 -10.90 2.85
CA GLY A 30 -14.11 -9.76 3.09
C GLY A 30 -14.10 -8.70 1.98
N CYS A 31 -13.02 -8.64 1.19
CA CYS A 31 -12.93 -7.86 -0.04
C CYS A 31 -12.14 -8.58 -1.13
N ASP A 32 -12.33 -8.15 -2.38
CA ASP A 32 -11.56 -8.66 -3.51
C ASP A 32 -10.16 -8.04 -3.58
N PHE A 33 -9.29 -8.65 -4.41
CA PHE A 33 -7.91 -8.21 -4.56
C PHE A 33 -7.80 -6.78 -5.10
N GLN A 34 -8.69 -6.37 -6.01
CA GLN A 34 -8.67 -5.03 -6.58
C GLN A 34 -8.96 -3.95 -5.51
N THR A 35 -9.93 -4.23 -4.66
CA THR A 35 -10.30 -3.38 -3.52
C THR A 35 -9.13 -3.28 -2.54
N PHE A 36 -8.53 -4.42 -2.19
CA PHE A 36 -7.33 -4.48 -1.35
C PHE A 36 -6.18 -3.63 -1.93
N GLN A 37 -5.87 -3.79 -3.22
CA GLN A 37 -4.82 -3.03 -3.90
C GLN A 37 -5.09 -1.52 -3.89
N ARG A 38 -6.33 -1.09 -4.15
CA ARG A 38 -6.70 0.33 -4.12
C ARG A 38 -6.54 0.95 -2.74
N VAL A 39 -6.95 0.25 -1.69
CA VAL A 39 -6.79 0.72 -0.32
C VAL A 39 -5.31 0.81 0.05
N LEU A 40 -4.51 -0.22 -0.26
CA LEU A 40 -3.07 -0.19 -0.01
C LEU A 40 -2.37 0.96 -0.75
N ALA A 41 -2.61 1.12 -2.05
CA ALA A 41 -2.02 2.19 -2.85
C ALA A 41 -2.34 3.58 -2.28
N ARG A 42 -3.59 3.81 -1.87
CA ARG A 42 -4.00 5.04 -1.18
C ARG A 42 -3.22 5.25 0.12
N LEU A 43 -3.12 4.22 0.97
CA LEU A 43 -2.41 4.32 2.26
C LEU A 43 -0.91 4.58 2.07
N THR A 44 -0.29 3.97 1.05
CA THR A 44 1.11 4.22 0.68
C THR A 44 1.33 5.70 0.32
N LEU A 45 0.48 6.27 -0.55
CA LEU A 45 0.58 7.67 -0.94
C LEU A 45 0.38 8.63 0.25
N GLN A 46 -0.52 8.29 1.18
CA GLN A 46 -0.71 9.04 2.42
C GLN A 46 0.53 9.01 3.31
N ALA A 47 1.18 7.85 3.42
CA ALA A 47 2.41 7.70 4.19
C ALA A 47 3.60 8.48 3.59
N THR A 48 3.61 8.68 2.27
CA THR A 48 4.64 9.47 1.56
C THR A 48 4.37 10.98 1.55
N GLY A 49 3.34 11.45 2.27
CA GLY A 49 3.04 12.87 2.41
C GLY A 49 1.97 13.41 1.46
N ASN A 50 1.22 12.55 0.77
CA ASN A 50 0.04 12.93 0.00
C ASN A 50 -1.24 12.50 0.74
N PRO A 51 -1.78 13.32 1.67
CA PRO A 51 -2.92 12.92 2.52
C PRO A 51 -4.22 12.65 1.74
N SER A 52 -4.36 13.24 0.56
CA SER A 52 -5.57 13.17 -0.28
C SER A 52 -5.21 12.81 -1.73
N PRO A 53 -4.77 11.57 -2.00
CA PRO A 53 -4.37 11.18 -3.34
C PRO A 53 -5.56 11.12 -4.29
N THR A 54 -5.34 11.55 -5.54
CA THR A 54 -6.35 11.46 -6.60
C THR A 54 -6.49 10.02 -7.08
N LEU A 55 -7.60 9.72 -7.77
CA LEU A 55 -7.81 8.41 -8.38
C LEU A 55 -6.68 8.05 -9.36
N GLU A 56 -6.23 9.02 -10.17
CA GLU A 56 -5.13 8.83 -11.12
C GLU A 56 -3.82 8.43 -10.41
N GLN A 57 -3.49 9.09 -9.29
CA GLN A 57 -2.31 8.76 -8.50
C GLN A 57 -2.40 7.37 -7.87
N ILE A 58 -3.59 6.97 -7.41
CA ILE A 58 -3.84 5.63 -6.87
C ILE A 58 -3.63 4.57 -7.96
N GLU A 59 -4.20 4.76 -9.14
CA GLU A 59 -4.06 3.80 -10.26
C GLU A 59 -2.59 3.73 -10.75
N ALA A 60 -1.87 4.86 -10.78
CA ALA A 60 -0.43 4.88 -11.05
C ALA A 60 0.37 4.08 -10.02
N GLN A 61 0.08 4.26 -8.72
CA GLN A 61 0.74 3.53 -7.64
C GLN A 61 0.45 2.03 -7.72
N ILE A 62 -0.77 1.61 -8.09
CA ILE A 62 -1.11 0.20 -8.32
C ILE A 62 -0.26 -0.37 -9.45
N SER A 63 -0.10 0.37 -10.55
CA SER A 63 0.74 -0.03 -11.67
C SER A 63 2.19 -0.25 -11.25
N GLU A 64 2.75 0.63 -10.42
CA GLU A 64 4.09 0.48 -9.85
C GLU A 64 4.22 -0.76 -8.95
N LEU A 65 3.24 -0.98 -8.06
CA LEU A 65 3.22 -2.14 -7.16
C LEU A 65 3.16 -3.46 -7.96
N ASN A 66 2.34 -3.49 -9.01
CA ASN A 66 2.25 -4.64 -9.91
C ASN A 66 3.58 -4.85 -10.68
N THR A 67 4.20 -3.78 -11.16
CA THR A 67 5.48 -3.85 -11.89
C THR A 67 6.61 -4.37 -11.00
N ALA A 68 6.74 -3.84 -9.78
CA ALA A 68 7.72 -4.33 -8.81
C ALA A 68 7.51 -5.82 -8.53
N THR A 69 6.26 -6.23 -8.36
CA THR A 69 5.86 -7.62 -8.15
C THR A 69 6.24 -8.51 -9.34
N SER A 70 5.93 -8.08 -10.57
CA SER A 70 6.28 -8.81 -11.79
C SER A 70 7.80 -8.94 -12.01
N ILE A 71 8.59 -7.91 -11.68
CA ILE A 71 10.06 -7.99 -11.75
C ILE A 71 10.60 -9.00 -10.74
N HIS A 72 10.08 -9.00 -9.51
CA HIS A 72 10.50 -9.94 -8.48
C HIS A 72 10.13 -11.40 -8.83
N PHE A 73 8.91 -11.64 -9.33
CA PHE A 73 8.50 -12.98 -9.75
C PHE A 73 9.16 -13.44 -11.05
N GLY A 74 9.39 -12.55 -12.02
CA GLY A 74 10.12 -12.86 -13.25
C GLY A 74 11.59 -13.22 -12.99
N ARG A 75 12.23 -12.58 -12.00
CA ARG A 75 13.59 -12.90 -11.57
C ARG A 75 13.67 -14.23 -10.80
N LEU A 76 12.62 -14.60 -10.05
CA LEU A 76 12.53 -15.91 -9.39
C LEU A 76 12.25 -17.04 -10.39
N ALA A 77 11.40 -16.81 -11.39
CA ALA A 77 11.12 -17.79 -12.45
C ALA A 77 12.33 -18.02 -13.39
N GLY A 78 13.29 -17.09 -13.44
CA GLY A 78 14.54 -17.22 -14.20
C GLY A 78 15.70 -17.85 -13.42
N LEU A 79 15.49 -18.33 -12.18
CA LEU A 79 16.50 -19.05 -11.38
C LEU A 79 16.34 -20.58 -11.39
N ASP A 80 15.39 -21.10 -12.19
CA ASP A 80 15.14 -22.54 -12.40
C ASP A 80 15.51 -23.02 -13.83
N THR A 81 16.56 -22.43 -14.44
CA THR A 81 17.22 -22.98 -15.64
C THR A 81 18.73 -22.99 -15.47
#